data_AF-A0A7C3S3P2-F1
#
_entry.id   AF-A0A7C3S3P2-F1
#
_cell.length_a   1.000
_cell.length_b   1.000
_cell.length_c   1.000
_cell.angle_alpha   90.00
_cell.angle_beta   90.00
_cell.angle_gamma   90.00
#
_symmetry.space_group_name_H-M   'P 1'
#
loop_
_entity.id
_entity.type
_entity.pdbx_description
1 polymer ?
#
loop_
_entity_poly.entity_id
_entity_poly.type
_entity_poly.pdbx_seq_one_letter_code
_entity_poly.pdbx_strand_id
1 'polypeptide(L)'
;MGHLIAATGAVGVLEVSFVVAVVSIGGDPVSKAVVHMGAGLVLLWCVGGGIAMRILRDRIRPAVLLIPIRWDVRFLLFCTVLALVEEAITTSMTNLAPVFGVPVGRAYITASASYLDVVLGHSVILFVPMFACWAFILSRLSFHPNAVFLLYGLTGALAEASSFGLQSVTQAPMWIFVYGLMVYLPAYCLPDRPDARPPRPVHYPMAVLLPFVAAIPVAGGVGYLHPIKVHFPPITPGR
;
A
#
# COMPACT_ATOMS: atom_id res chain seq x y z
N MET A 1 4.47 -0.06 -20.42
CA MET A 1 4.16 -0.22 -18.97
C MET A 1 5.38 -0.48 -18.09
N GLY A 2 6.32 -1.38 -18.46
CA GLY A 2 7.50 -1.66 -17.64
C GLY A 2 8.41 -0.44 -17.37
N HIS A 3 8.65 0.39 -18.39
CA HIS A 3 9.40 1.64 -18.24
C HIS A 3 8.69 2.67 -17.36
N LEU A 4 7.34 2.70 -17.38
CA LEU A 4 6.56 3.60 -16.54
C LEU A 4 6.71 3.22 -15.06
N ILE A 5 6.61 1.93 -14.72
CA ILE A 5 6.86 1.46 -13.35
C ILE A 5 8.27 1.80 -12.91
N ALA A 6 9.29 1.53 -13.74
CA ALA A 6 10.68 1.86 -13.41
C ALA A 6 10.87 3.37 -13.18
N ALA A 7 10.26 4.21 -14.02
CA ALA A 7 10.30 5.66 -13.88
C ALA A 7 9.61 6.12 -12.59
N THR A 8 8.40 5.64 -12.31
CA THR A 8 7.68 5.95 -11.06
C THR A 8 8.49 5.53 -9.83
N GLY A 9 9.16 4.37 -9.89
CA GLY A 9 10.01 3.89 -8.79
C GLY A 9 11.26 4.74 -8.60
N ALA A 10 11.94 5.09 -9.68
CA ALA A 10 13.11 5.97 -9.63
C ALA A 10 12.75 7.36 -9.09
N VAL A 11 11.63 7.93 -9.54
CA VAL A 11 11.12 9.21 -9.03
C VAL A 11 10.78 9.10 -7.54
N GLY A 12 10.09 8.04 -7.11
CA GLY A 12 9.76 7.84 -5.70
C GLY A 12 11.00 7.72 -4.80
N VAL A 13 12.04 7.01 -5.25
CA VAL A 13 13.31 6.90 -4.49
C VAL A 13 14.03 8.26 -4.42
N LEU A 14 14.08 9.00 -5.53
CA LEU A 14 14.69 10.33 -5.58
C LEU A 14 13.94 11.32 -4.66
N GLU A 15 12.61 11.30 -4.69
CA GLU A 15 11.77 12.14 -3.85
C GLU A 15 12.03 11.87 -2.37
N VAL A 16 11.98 10.60 -1.95
CA VAL A 16 12.24 10.20 -0.57
C VAL A 16 13.66 10.59 -0.15
N SER A 17 14.65 10.35 -1.01
CA SER A 17 16.04 10.73 -0.74
C SER A 17 16.19 12.24 -0.56
N PHE A 18 15.50 13.03 -1.38
CA PHE A 18 15.49 14.49 -1.28
C PHE A 18 14.83 14.96 0.01
N VAL A 19 13.65 14.44 0.36
CA VAL A 19 12.95 14.77 1.62
C VAL A 19 13.79 14.40 2.83
N VAL A 20 14.40 13.21 2.83
CA VAL A 20 15.34 12.79 3.88
C VAL A 20 16.49 13.78 4.01
N ALA A 21 17.12 14.17 2.90
CA ALA A 21 18.24 15.11 2.93
C ALA A 21 17.83 16.48 3.52
N VAL A 22 16.73 17.06 3.04
CA VAL A 22 16.26 18.37 3.49
C VAL A 22 15.87 18.35 4.98
N VAL A 23 15.08 17.37 5.40
CA VAL A 23 14.58 17.29 6.79
C VAL A 23 15.70 16.88 7.75
N SER A 24 16.69 16.11 7.32
CA SER A 24 17.85 15.78 8.16
C SER A 24 18.69 17.01 8.52
N ILE A 25 18.77 17.99 7.61
CA ILE A 25 19.54 19.22 7.81
C ILE A 25 18.79 20.21 8.72
N GLY A 26 17.50 20.43 8.47
CA GLY A 26 16.75 21.53 9.11
C GLY A 26 15.55 21.14 9.97
N GLY A 27 15.15 19.86 9.98
CA GLY A 27 13.94 19.41 10.67
C GLY A 27 14.09 19.30 12.18
N ASP A 28 12.97 19.48 12.89
CA ASP A 28 12.87 19.13 14.31
C ASP A 28 12.95 17.60 14.51
N PRO A 29 13.22 17.12 15.73
CA PRO A 29 13.40 15.68 16.00
C PRO A 29 12.21 14.81 15.59
N VAL A 30 10.98 15.32 15.73
CA VAL A 30 9.76 14.56 15.38
C VAL A 30 9.64 14.44 13.86
N SER A 31 9.81 15.54 13.13
CA SER A 31 9.81 15.52 11.66
C SER A 31 10.89 14.60 11.10
N LYS A 32 12.11 14.62 11.67
CA LYS A 32 13.20 13.70 11.30
C LYS A 32 12.81 12.25 11.51
N ALA A 33 12.22 11.92 12.67
CA ALA A 33 11.78 10.57 12.96
C ALA A 33 10.72 10.07 11.98
N VAL A 34 9.68 10.87 11.68
CA VAL A 34 8.65 10.50 10.70
C VAL A 34 9.25 10.24 9.31
N VAL A 35 10.16 11.11 8.86
CA VAL A 35 10.82 10.96 7.56
C VAL A 35 11.71 9.72 7.50
N HIS A 36 12.45 9.41 8.58
CA HIS A 36 13.24 8.18 8.65
C HIS A 36 12.39 6.92 8.71
N MET A 37 11.24 6.94 9.40
CA MET A 37 10.26 5.84 9.38
C MET A 37 9.73 5.60 7.97
N GLY A 38 9.33 6.67 7.27
CA GLY A 38 8.87 6.60 5.88
C GLY A 38 9.97 6.08 4.93
N ALA A 39 11.21 6.53 5.11
CA ALA A 39 12.35 6.00 4.35
C ALA A 39 12.58 4.51 4.62
N GLY A 40 12.43 4.06 5.88
CA GLY A 40 12.49 2.64 6.25
C GLY A 40 11.44 1.80 5.53
N LEU A 41 10.19 2.29 5.44
CA LEU A 41 9.13 1.66 4.66
C LEU A 41 9.55 1.53 3.18
N VAL A 42 10.02 2.61 2.56
CA VAL A 42 10.43 2.59 1.15
C VAL A 42 11.59 1.61 0.90
N LEU A 43 12.59 1.58 1.78
CA LEU A 43 13.72 0.68 1.63
C LEU A 43 13.31 -0.79 1.79
N LEU A 44 12.55 -1.11 2.83
CA LEU A 44 12.19 -2.51 3.14
C LEU A 44 11.11 -3.04 2.21
N TRP A 45 10.02 -2.29 2.02
CA TRP A 45 8.88 -2.73 1.23
C TRP A 45 9.05 -2.42 -0.26
N CYS A 46 9.23 -1.14 -0.61
CA CYS A 46 9.24 -0.75 -2.01
C CYS A 46 10.47 -1.27 -2.77
N VAL A 47 11.67 -1.08 -2.20
CA VAL A 47 12.92 -1.52 -2.81
C VAL A 47 13.15 -3.00 -2.52
N GLY A 48 13.24 -3.41 -1.25
CA GLY A 48 13.50 -4.79 -0.85
C GLY A 48 12.42 -5.75 -1.34
N GLY A 49 11.16 -5.50 -0.96
CA GLY A 49 10.01 -6.27 -1.40
C GLY A 49 9.83 -6.25 -2.93
N GLY A 50 9.93 -5.09 -3.56
CA GLY A 50 9.83 -4.96 -5.03
C GLY A 50 10.91 -5.75 -5.78
N ILE A 51 12.16 -5.71 -5.34
CA ILE A 51 13.27 -6.50 -5.91
C ILE A 51 13.01 -8.00 -5.69
N ALA A 52 12.63 -8.40 -4.48
CA ALA A 52 12.31 -9.79 -4.16
C ALA A 52 11.19 -10.32 -5.05
N MET A 53 10.08 -9.58 -5.20
CA MET A 53 8.98 -9.94 -6.10
C MET A 53 9.46 -10.05 -7.54
N ARG A 54 10.30 -9.13 -8.02
CA ARG A 54 10.84 -9.18 -9.39
C ARG A 54 11.68 -10.43 -9.65
N ILE A 55 12.53 -10.82 -8.71
CA ILE A 55 13.44 -11.97 -8.86
C ILE A 55 12.70 -13.29 -8.66
N LEU A 56 11.76 -13.33 -7.70
CA LEU A 56 11.12 -14.57 -7.27
C LEU A 56 9.78 -14.86 -7.96
N ARG A 57 9.16 -13.90 -8.68
CA ARG A 57 7.83 -14.08 -9.29
C ARG A 57 7.70 -15.34 -10.15
N ASP A 58 8.73 -15.69 -10.92
CA ASP A 58 8.70 -16.83 -11.83
C ASP A 58 8.78 -18.17 -11.08
N ARG A 59 9.38 -18.16 -9.88
CA ARG A 59 9.42 -19.30 -8.96
C ARG A 59 8.14 -19.41 -8.12
N ILE A 60 7.58 -18.26 -7.72
CA ILE A 60 6.37 -18.19 -6.88
C ILE A 60 5.13 -18.57 -7.70
N ARG A 61 5.02 -18.10 -8.95
CA ARG A 61 3.84 -18.36 -9.81
C ARG A 61 3.45 -19.84 -9.87
N PRO A 62 4.32 -20.81 -10.24
CA PRO A 62 3.93 -22.21 -10.29
C PRO A 62 3.48 -22.74 -8.93
N ALA A 63 4.16 -22.37 -7.83
CA ALA A 63 3.77 -22.78 -6.48
C ALA A 63 2.38 -22.26 -6.09
N VAL A 64 2.07 -21.00 -6.40
CA VAL A 64 0.75 -20.40 -6.15
C VAL A 64 -0.31 -21.08 -7.02
N LEU A 65 0.00 -21.40 -8.28
CA LEU A 65 -0.92 -22.06 -9.19
C LEU A 65 -1.32 -23.48 -8.74
N LEU A 66 -0.46 -24.17 -7.98
CA LEU A 66 -0.72 -25.51 -7.43
C LEU A 66 -1.72 -25.53 -6.26
N ILE A 67 -2.01 -24.39 -5.64
CA ILE A 67 -2.93 -24.33 -4.50
C ILE A 67 -4.36 -24.63 -5.00
N PRO A 68 -5.04 -25.68 -4.47
CA PRO A 68 -6.32 -26.18 -5.00
C PRO A 68 -7.52 -25.39 -4.48
N ILE A 69 -7.47 -24.06 -4.60
CA ILE A 69 -8.58 -23.15 -4.27
C ILE A 69 -8.95 -22.31 -5.48
N ARG A 70 -10.16 -21.74 -5.47
CA ARG A 70 -10.58 -20.83 -6.54
C ARG A 70 -9.61 -19.65 -6.66
N TRP A 71 -9.28 -19.27 -7.88
CA TRP A 71 -8.23 -18.29 -8.15
C TRP A 71 -8.55 -16.89 -7.59
N ASP A 72 -9.83 -16.54 -7.51
CA ASP A 72 -10.34 -15.27 -6.99
C ASP A 72 -10.10 -15.17 -5.47
N VAL A 73 -10.41 -16.24 -4.75
CA VAL A 73 -10.10 -16.38 -3.31
C VAL A 73 -8.58 -16.37 -3.10
N ARG A 74 -7.82 -17.08 -3.94
CA ARG A 74 -6.36 -17.08 -3.87
C ARG A 74 -5.76 -15.69 -4.07
N PHE A 75 -6.24 -14.95 -5.06
CA PHE A 75 -5.82 -13.57 -5.31
C PHE A 75 -6.10 -12.70 -4.08
N LEU A 76 -7.33 -12.76 -3.55
CA LEU A 76 -7.73 -12.02 -2.36
C LEU A 76 -6.81 -12.31 -1.18
N LEU A 77 -6.64 -13.59 -0.81
CA LEU A 77 -5.80 -14.01 0.31
C LEU A 77 -4.34 -13.60 0.10
N PHE A 78 -3.82 -13.71 -1.11
CA PHE A 78 -2.44 -13.35 -1.40
C PHE A 78 -2.21 -11.84 -1.28
N CYS A 79 -3.13 -11.02 -1.80
CA CYS A 79 -3.11 -9.57 -1.57
C CYS A 79 -3.17 -9.23 -0.08
N THR A 80 -4.05 -9.90 0.67
CA THR A 80 -4.18 -9.70 2.13
C THR A 80 -2.89 -10.06 2.86
N VAL A 81 -2.23 -11.17 2.53
CA VAL A 81 -0.93 -11.53 3.12
C VAL A 81 0.13 -10.47 2.84
N LEU A 82 0.19 -9.95 1.61
CA LEU A 82 1.14 -8.89 1.27
C LEU A 82 0.85 -7.58 1.99
N ALA A 83 -0.43 -7.20 2.13
CA ALA A 83 -0.83 -6.06 2.95
C ALA A 83 -0.48 -6.24 4.43
N LEU A 84 -0.69 -7.44 4.99
CA LEU A 84 -0.30 -7.74 6.37
C LEU A 84 1.21 -7.62 6.59
N VAL A 85 2.02 -8.03 5.62
CA VAL A 85 3.49 -7.90 5.67
C VAL A 85 3.92 -6.43 5.61
N GLU A 86 3.33 -5.66 4.70
CA GLU A 86 3.58 -4.22 4.61
C GLU A 86 3.23 -3.53 5.93
N GLU A 87 2.08 -3.85 6.53
CA GLU A 87 1.68 -3.28 7.82
C GLU A 87 2.56 -3.70 8.99
N ALA A 88 3.16 -4.89 8.90
CA ALA A 88 4.14 -5.32 9.89
C ALA A 88 5.39 -4.44 9.81
N ILE A 89 5.79 -4.03 8.60
CA ILE A 89 6.92 -3.11 8.38
C ILE A 89 6.55 -1.71 8.90
N THR A 90 5.41 -1.14 8.52
CA THR A 90 4.99 0.22 8.94
C THR A 90 4.81 0.33 10.46
N THR A 91 4.18 -0.66 11.07
CA THR A 91 3.96 -0.72 12.52
C THR A 91 5.29 -0.89 13.24
N SER A 92 6.21 -1.71 12.70
CA SER A 92 7.56 -1.82 13.25
C SER A 92 8.32 -0.50 13.16
N MET A 93 8.27 0.20 12.01
CA MET A 93 8.90 1.53 11.87
C MET A 93 8.33 2.53 12.89
N THR A 94 7.02 2.53 13.12
CA THR A 94 6.38 3.37 14.16
C THR A 94 6.88 3.01 15.56
N ASN A 95 6.99 1.72 15.89
CA ASN A 95 7.51 1.28 17.18
C ASN A 95 9.01 1.56 17.36
N LEU A 96 9.76 1.71 16.28
CA LEU A 96 11.17 2.11 16.30
C LEU A 96 11.38 3.62 16.50
N ALA A 97 10.34 4.40 16.83
CA ALA A 97 10.47 5.82 17.19
C ALA A 97 11.65 6.12 18.13
N PRO A 98 11.94 5.32 19.19
CA PRO A 98 13.07 5.57 20.07
C PRO A 98 14.44 5.46 19.39
N VAL A 99 14.56 4.61 18.36
CA VAL A 99 15.78 4.51 17.54
C VAL A 99 16.00 5.80 16.74
N PHE A 100 14.93 6.50 16.40
CA PHE A 100 14.97 7.80 15.73
C PHE A 100 15.01 8.99 16.69
N GLY A 101 15.21 8.76 18.00
CA GLY A 101 15.44 9.80 19.00
C GLY A 101 14.19 10.42 19.60
N VAL A 102 13.00 9.83 19.39
CA VAL A 102 11.74 10.32 19.98
C VAL A 102 10.95 9.19 20.64
N PRO A 103 10.15 9.45 21.70
CA PRO A 103 9.30 8.43 22.29
C PRO A 103 8.25 7.87 21.30
N VAL A 104 7.83 6.61 21.50
CA VAL A 104 6.71 6.01 20.76
C VAL A 104 5.46 6.89 20.91
N GLY A 105 4.80 7.16 19.79
CA GLY A 105 3.60 8.00 19.72
C GLY A 105 3.84 9.50 19.62
N ARG A 106 5.11 9.97 19.69
CA ARG A 106 5.47 11.36 19.33
C ARG A 106 5.70 11.54 17.83
N ALA A 107 6.22 10.50 17.17
CA ALA A 107 6.30 10.35 15.72
C ALA A 107 5.67 9.02 15.33
N TYR A 108 4.87 8.99 14.26
CA TYR A 108 4.19 7.79 13.81
C TYR A 108 3.85 7.89 12.32
N ILE A 109 3.87 6.75 11.64
CA ILE A 109 3.37 6.59 10.26
C ILE A 109 2.18 5.64 10.18
N THR A 110 1.72 5.15 11.33
CA THR A 110 0.53 4.30 11.50
C THR A 110 -0.39 4.93 12.55
N ALA A 111 -1.66 4.55 12.55
CA ALA A 111 -2.65 5.07 13.51
C ALA A 111 -2.44 4.57 14.95
N SER A 112 -1.65 3.50 15.14
CA SER A 112 -1.46 2.81 16.42
C SER A 112 -0.11 2.09 16.47
N ALA A 113 0.42 1.89 17.68
CA ALA A 113 1.61 1.05 17.89
C ALA A 113 1.28 -0.45 17.89
N SER A 114 0.00 -0.81 18.04
CA SER A 114 -0.45 -2.19 18.06
C SER A 114 -0.74 -2.68 16.64
N TYR A 115 -0.01 -3.71 16.20
CA TYR A 115 -0.18 -4.28 14.86
C TYR A 115 -1.62 -4.75 14.58
N LEU A 116 -2.24 -5.43 15.54
CA LEU A 116 -3.61 -5.92 15.37
C LEU A 116 -4.62 -4.78 15.27
N ASP A 117 -4.39 -3.70 16.00
CA ASP A 117 -5.24 -2.53 15.98
C ASP A 117 -5.14 -1.80 14.62
N VAL A 118 -3.92 -1.66 14.08
CA VAL A 118 -3.70 -1.12 12.72
C VAL A 118 -4.44 -1.96 11.68
N VAL A 119 -4.20 -3.27 11.66
CA VAL A 119 -4.75 -4.19 10.65
C VAL A 119 -6.28 -4.27 10.72
N LEU A 120 -6.86 -4.32 11.93
CA LEU A 120 -8.29 -4.54 12.13
C LEU A 120 -9.11 -3.24 12.23
N GLY A 121 -8.49 -2.12 12.57
CA GLY A 121 -9.16 -0.85 12.83
C GLY A 121 -8.86 0.26 11.82
N HIS A 122 -7.74 0.17 11.08
CA HIS A 122 -7.24 1.33 10.34
C HIS A 122 -6.84 1.06 8.89
N SER A 123 -6.42 -0.16 8.53
CA SER A 123 -5.90 -0.42 7.18
C SER A 123 -6.40 -1.70 6.51
N VAL A 124 -5.82 -2.87 6.81
CA VAL A 124 -6.03 -4.11 6.05
C VAL A 124 -7.51 -4.50 5.97
N ILE A 125 -8.28 -4.28 7.04
CA ILE A 125 -9.72 -4.51 7.04
C ILE A 125 -10.45 -3.74 5.92
N LEU A 126 -9.98 -2.53 5.58
CA LEU A 126 -10.50 -1.71 4.48
C LEU A 126 -9.94 -2.18 3.12
N PHE A 127 -8.76 -2.79 3.08
CA PHE A 127 -8.18 -3.32 1.84
C PHE A 127 -8.87 -4.61 1.37
N VAL A 128 -9.35 -5.47 2.27
CA VAL A 128 -10.03 -6.72 1.91
C VAL A 128 -11.20 -6.51 0.91
N PRO A 129 -12.18 -5.62 1.15
CA PRO A 129 -13.25 -5.39 0.16
C PRO A 129 -12.71 -4.78 -1.15
N MET A 130 -11.64 -3.99 -1.10
CA MET A 130 -10.98 -3.44 -2.29
C MET A 130 -10.33 -4.54 -3.14
N PHE A 131 -9.65 -5.49 -2.50
CA PHE A 131 -9.08 -6.67 -3.15
C PHE A 131 -10.17 -7.57 -3.74
N ALA A 132 -11.29 -7.76 -3.03
CA ALA A 132 -12.44 -8.50 -3.55
C ALA A 132 -13.05 -7.81 -4.78
N CYS A 133 -13.14 -6.48 -4.77
CA CYS A 133 -13.53 -5.69 -5.94
C CYS A 133 -12.57 -5.93 -7.12
N TRP A 134 -11.26 -5.93 -6.88
CA TRP A 134 -10.28 -6.26 -7.91
C TRP A 134 -10.40 -7.69 -8.44
N ALA A 135 -10.65 -8.68 -7.57
CA ALA A 135 -10.92 -10.05 -8.00
C ALA A 135 -12.15 -10.11 -8.93
N PHE A 136 -13.21 -9.37 -8.62
CA PHE A 136 -14.41 -9.26 -9.45
C PHE A 136 -14.17 -8.55 -10.79
N ILE A 137 -13.36 -7.48 -10.80
CA ILE A 137 -12.97 -6.78 -12.04
C ILE A 137 -12.15 -7.73 -12.92
N LEU A 138 -11.16 -8.38 -12.32
CA LEU A 138 -10.30 -9.34 -13.00
C LEU A 138 -11.10 -10.53 -13.52
N SER A 139 -12.16 -10.98 -12.84
CA SER A 139 -12.98 -12.10 -13.34
C SER A 139 -13.66 -11.82 -14.69
N ARG A 140 -13.72 -10.56 -15.12
CA ARG A 140 -14.30 -10.13 -16.40
C ARG A 140 -13.28 -9.54 -17.37
N LEU A 141 -12.19 -8.97 -16.84
CA LEU A 141 -11.24 -8.16 -17.61
C LEU A 141 -9.81 -8.68 -17.50
N SER A 142 -9.12 -8.73 -18.63
CA SER A 142 -7.74 -9.19 -18.77
C SER A 142 -6.72 -8.05 -18.59
N PHE A 143 -6.73 -7.40 -17.42
CA PHE A 143 -5.68 -6.44 -17.08
C PHE A 143 -4.32 -7.12 -16.94
N HIS A 144 -3.29 -6.52 -17.52
CA HIS A 144 -1.90 -6.94 -17.32
C HIS A 144 -1.47 -6.63 -15.87
N PRO A 145 -0.64 -7.46 -15.21
CA PRO A 145 -0.20 -7.24 -13.81
C PRO A 145 0.37 -5.84 -13.54
N ASN A 146 1.18 -5.32 -14.47
CA ASN A 146 1.68 -3.94 -14.41
C ASN A 146 0.56 -2.86 -14.39
N ALA A 147 -0.56 -3.09 -15.08
CA ALA A 147 -1.71 -2.18 -15.03
C ALA A 147 -2.42 -2.28 -13.68
N VAL A 148 -2.58 -3.50 -13.14
CA VAL A 148 -3.15 -3.71 -11.80
C VAL A 148 -2.31 -3.01 -10.73
N PHE A 149 -0.98 -3.15 -10.79
CA PHE A 149 -0.03 -2.43 -9.94
C PHE A 149 -0.25 -0.92 -9.98
N LEU A 150 -0.27 -0.32 -11.18
CA LEU A 150 -0.39 1.13 -11.33
C LEU A 150 -1.77 1.63 -10.88
N LEU A 151 -2.84 0.95 -11.27
CA LEU A 151 -4.21 1.39 -10.99
C LEU A 151 -4.54 1.27 -9.50
N TYR A 152 -4.17 0.16 -8.86
CA TYR A 152 -4.34 0.03 -7.41
C TYR A 152 -3.38 0.94 -6.63
N GLY A 153 -2.15 1.13 -7.14
CA GLY A 153 -1.24 2.13 -6.61
C GLY A 153 -1.82 3.55 -6.62
N LEU A 154 -2.50 3.93 -7.72
CA LEU A 154 -3.23 5.20 -7.81
C LEU A 154 -4.39 5.27 -6.83
N THR A 155 -5.16 4.18 -6.66
CA THR A 155 -6.19 4.09 -5.62
C THR A 155 -5.59 4.38 -4.24
N GLY A 156 -4.46 3.76 -3.91
CA GLY A 156 -3.76 3.99 -2.65
C GLY A 156 -3.28 5.43 -2.48
N ALA A 157 -2.62 6.00 -3.49
CA ALA A 157 -2.18 7.40 -3.45
C ALA A 157 -3.34 8.39 -3.27
N LEU A 158 -4.51 8.11 -3.88
CA LEU A 158 -5.73 8.90 -3.66
C LEU A 158 -6.29 8.72 -2.24
N ALA A 159 -6.22 7.51 -1.68
CA ALA A 159 -6.64 7.25 -0.29
C ALA A 159 -5.78 8.05 0.69
N GLU A 160 -4.47 8.10 0.47
CA GLU A 160 -3.51 8.89 1.25
C GLU A 160 -3.78 10.39 1.13
N ALA A 161 -4.00 10.89 -0.09
CA ALA A 161 -4.36 12.29 -0.31
C ALA A 161 -5.69 12.66 0.36
N SER A 162 -6.65 11.75 0.41
CA SER A 162 -7.93 11.99 1.08
C SER A 162 -7.83 11.98 2.61
N SER A 163 -6.89 11.20 3.17
CA SER A 163 -6.74 11.02 4.62
C SER A 163 -5.81 12.06 5.24
N PHE A 164 -4.72 12.40 4.55
CA PHE A 164 -3.69 13.30 5.07
C PHE A 164 -3.63 14.64 4.34
N GLY A 165 -4.35 14.83 3.23
CA GLY A 165 -4.47 16.11 2.51
C GLY A 165 -3.65 16.17 1.21
N LEU A 166 -3.78 17.30 0.50
CA LEU A 166 -3.18 17.50 -0.82
C LEU A 166 -1.65 17.44 -0.82
N GLN A 167 -0.98 17.65 0.32
CA GLN A 167 0.47 17.50 0.41
C GLN A 167 0.93 16.07 0.13
N SER A 168 0.09 15.04 0.37
CA SER A 168 0.42 13.66 0.02
C SER A 168 0.45 13.41 -1.49
N VAL A 169 -0.09 14.34 -2.30
CA VAL A 169 -0.04 14.25 -3.77
C VAL A 169 1.40 14.37 -4.29
N THR A 170 2.28 15.12 -3.61
CA THR A 170 3.69 15.18 -4.04
C THR A 170 4.34 13.81 -3.90
N GLN A 171 3.97 13.07 -2.85
CA GLN A 171 4.44 11.71 -2.54
C GLN A 171 3.73 10.61 -3.32
N ALA A 172 2.88 10.96 -4.28
CA ALA A 172 2.12 9.98 -5.06
C ALA A 172 2.99 8.87 -5.68
N PRO A 173 4.20 9.12 -6.23
CA PRO A 173 5.03 8.06 -6.77
C PRO A 173 5.40 6.98 -5.74
N MET A 174 5.71 7.40 -4.50
CA MET A 174 6.03 6.50 -3.39
C MET A 174 4.79 5.67 -3.00
N TRP A 175 3.65 6.31 -2.82
CA TRP A 175 2.40 5.62 -2.47
C TRP A 175 1.92 4.65 -3.56
N ILE A 176 2.07 5.01 -4.84
CA ILE A 176 1.77 4.10 -5.96
C ILE A 176 2.58 2.80 -5.81
N PHE A 177 3.83 2.88 -5.37
CA PHE A 177 4.65 1.70 -5.12
C PHE A 177 4.20 0.91 -3.89
N VAL A 178 3.97 1.59 -2.76
CA VAL A 178 3.53 0.93 -1.51
C VAL A 178 2.30 0.07 -1.77
N TYR A 179 1.25 0.68 -2.33
CA TYR A 179 -0.02 0.01 -2.58
C TYR A 179 0.04 -0.93 -3.78
N GLY A 180 0.69 -0.52 -4.87
CA GLY A 180 0.78 -1.33 -6.09
C GLY A 180 1.46 -2.69 -5.84
N LEU A 181 2.48 -2.74 -4.98
CA LEU A 181 3.18 -3.98 -4.66
C LEU A 181 2.29 -5.01 -3.96
N MET A 182 1.28 -4.57 -3.19
CA MET A 182 0.35 -5.48 -2.51
C MET A 182 -0.42 -6.36 -3.50
N VAL A 183 -0.64 -5.88 -4.73
CA VAL A 183 -1.47 -6.57 -5.74
C VAL A 183 -0.69 -7.06 -6.97
N TYR A 184 0.54 -6.60 -7.16
CA TYR A 184 1.36 -6.93 -8.34
C TYR A 184 1.61 -8.43 -8.49
N LEU A 185 2.20 -9.05 -7.47
CA LEU A 185 2.56 -10.45 -7.50
C LEU A 185 1.31 -11.37 -7.52
N PRO A 186 0.25 -11.09 -6.74
CA PRO A 186 -1.03 -11.78 -6.87
C PRO A 186 -1.61 -11.71 -8.30
N ALA A 187 -1.59 -10.53 -8.93
CA ALA A 187 -2.05 -10.37 -10.30
C ALA A 187 -1.17 -11.14 -11.32
N TYR A 188 0.14 -11.21 -11.07
CA TYR A 188 1.07 -11.99 -11.88
C TYR A 188 0.82 -13.51 -11.77
N CYS A 189 0.34 -13.97 -10.61
CA CYS A 189 0.05 -15.38 -10.34
C CYS A 189 -1.36 -15.82 -10.74
N LEU A 190 -2.10 -15.00 -11.49
CA LEU A 190 -3.39 -15.40 -12.02
C LEU A 190 -3.23 -16.55 -13.04
N PRO A 191 -4.20 -17.49 -13.07
CA PRO A 191 -4.25 -18.48 -14.13
C PRO A 191 -4.56 -17.81 -15.47
N ASP A 192 -4.36 -18.56 -16.55
CA ASP A 192 -4.83 -18.14 -17.87
C ASP A 192 -6.36 -18.13 -17.87
N ARG A 193 -6.93 -17.06 -18.44
CA ARG A 193 -8.37 -16.77 -18.38
C ARG A 193 -8.88 -16.45 -19.79
N PRO A 194 -9.23 -17.47 -20.59
CA PRO A 194 -9.62 -17.27 -21.99
C PRO A 194 -10.90 -16.42 -22.12
N ASP A 195 -11.78 -16.46 -21.12
CA ASP A 195 -13.05 -15.73 -21.13
C ASP A 195 -12.92 -14.24 -20.74
N ALA A 196 -11.74 -13.80 -20.27
CA ALA A 196 -11.52 -12.44 -19.80
C ALA A 196 -11.33 -11.46 -20.97
N ARG A 197 -12.18 -10.43 -21.03
CA ARG A 197 -12.20 -9.45 -22.12
C ARG A 197 -11.10 -8.40 -21.95
N PRO A 198 -10.53 -7.85 -23.05
CA PRO A 198 -9.57 -6.76 -22.94
C PRO A 198 -10.21 -5.52 -22.29
N PRO A 199 -9.47 -4.79 -21.42
CA PRO A 199 -10.00 -3.59 -20.80
C PRO A 199 -10.17 -2.45 -21.82
N ARG A 200 -11.29 -1.72 -21.71
CA ARG A 200 -11.60 -0.50 -22.47
C ARG A 200 -11.22 0.74 -21.66
N PRO A 201 -11.07 1.92 -22.29
CA PRO A 201 -10.69 3.15 -21.58
C PRO A 201 -11.53 3.46 -20.34
N VAL A 202 -12.84 3.22 -20.38
CA VAL A 202 -13.75 3.42 -19.23
C VAL A 202 -13.45 2.51 -18.03
N HIS A 203 -12.84 1.34 -18.26
CA HIS A 203 -12.52 0.41 -17.18
C HIS A 203 -11.33 0.87 -16.33
N TYR A 204 -10.46 1.74 -16.85
CA TYR A 204 -9.31 2.27 -16.10
C TYR A 204 -9.74 3.20 -14.95
N PRO A 205 -10.54 4.26 -15.17
CA PRO A 205 -11.03 5.07 -14.05
C PRO A 205 -11.96 4.26 -13.13
N MET A 206 -12.78 3.35 -13.67
CA MET A 206 -13.58 2.44 -12.84
C MET A 206 -12.72 1.57 -11.91
N ALA A 207 -11.60 1.04 -12.40
CA ALA A 207 -10.70 0.20 -11.61
C ALA A 207 -10.00 0.98 -10.48
N VAL A 208 -9.88 2.31 -10.61
CA VAL A 208 -9.36 3.18 -9.55
C VAL A 208 -10.44 3.52 -8.52
N LEU A 209 -11.67 3.80 -8.98
CA LEU A 209 -12.75 4.36 -8.15
C LEU A 209 -13.62 3.31 -7.45
N LEU A 210 -13.92 2.18 -8.11
CA LEU A 210 -14.77 1.13 -7.54
C LEU A 210 -14.24 0.52 -6.23
N PRO A 211 -12.91 0.35 -6.02
CA PRO A 211 -12.39 -0.09 -4.73
C PRO A 211 -12.86 0.79 -3.56
N PHE A 212 -12.90 2.12 -3.72
CA PHE A 212 -13.43 3.01 -2.67
C PHE A 212 -14.87 2.69 -2.34
N VAL A 213 -15.72 2.50 -3.37
CA VAL A 213 -17.14 2.15 -3.18
C VAL A 213 -17.27 0.83 -2.41
N ALA A 214 -16.44 -0.16 -2.72
CA ALA A 214 -16.43 -1.44 -2.01
C ALA A 214 -15.99 -1.30 -0.54
N ALA A 215 -15.10 -0.36 -0.22
CA ALA A 215 -14.62 -0.13 1.13
C ALA A 215 -15.62 0.62 2.04
N ILE A 216 -16.54 1.43 1.47
CA ILE A 216 -17.48 2.28 2.24
C ILE A 216 -18.25 1.51 3.34
N PRO A 217 -18.88 0.33 3.08
CA PRO A 217 -19.63 -0.37 4.12
C PRO A 217 -18.76 -0.80 5.30
N VAL A 218 -17.55 -1.29 5.01
CA VAL A 218 -16.60 -1.71 6.03
C VAL A 218 -16.06 -0.51 6.80
N ALA A 219 -15.71 0.58 6.10
CA ALA A 219 -15.28 1.82 6.71
C ALA A 219 -16.35 2.40 7.65
N GLY A 220 -17.63 2.36 7.25
CA GLY A 220 -18.75 2.77 8.09
C GLY A 220 -18.91 1.89 9.33
N GLY A 221 -18.81 0.56 9.17
CA GLY A 221 -18.86 -0.39 10.28
C GLY A 221 -17.71 -0.21 11.27
N VAL A 222 -16.48 -0.08 10.77
CA VAL A 222 -15.29 0.19 11.58
C VAL A 222 -15.41 1.54 12.29
N GLY A 223 -15.82 2.60 11.60
CA GLY A 223 -16.01 3.92 12.20
C GLY A 223 -17.09 3.94 13.30
N TYR A 224 -18.10 3.08 13.20
CA TYR A 224 -19.12 2.92 14.24
C TYR A 224 -18.59 2.13 15.46
N LEU A 225 -17.86 1.04 15.24
CA LEU A 225 -17.34 0.16 16.30
C LEU A 225 -16.05 0.68 16.96
N HIS A 226 -15.26 1.44 16.21
CA HIS A 226 -13.94 1.94 16.58
C HIS A 226 -13.80 3.41 16.13
N PRO A 227 -14.43 4.36 16.85
CA PRO A 227 -14.52 5.76 16.43
C PRO A 227 -13.20 6.53 16.55
N ILE A 228 -12.20 5.96 17.20
CA ILE A 228 -10.86 6.56 17.32
C ILE A 228 -10.14 6.40 15.99
N LYS A 229 -9.77 7.53 15.37
CA LYS A 229 -9.07 7.55 14.08
C LYS A 229 -7.57 7.33 14.21
N VAL A 230 -6.97 7.84 15.30
CA VAL A 230 -5.54 7.74 15.62
C VAL A 230 -5.42 7.69 17.14
N HIS A 231 -4.67 6.73 17.68
CA HIS A 231 -4.48 6.53 19.13
C HIS A 231 -3.36 7.39 19.74
N PHE A 232 -2.65 8.11 18.89
CA PHE A 232 -1.58 9.03 19.29
C PHE A 232 -2.05 10.48 19.35
N PRO A 233 -1.44 11.32 20.21
CA PRO A 233 -1.63 12.76 20.16
C PRO A 233 -1.22 13.32 18.77
N PRO A 234 -1.88 14.38 18.29
CA PRO A 234 -1.49 15.02 17.03
C PRO A 234 -0.01 15.43 17.04
N ILE A 235 0.67 15.21 15.91
CA ILE A 235 2.05 15.66 15.70
C ILE A 235 2.07 17.20 15.75
N THR A 236 2.68 17.77 16.79
CA THR A 236 2.89 19.21 16.94
C THR A 236 4.33 19.58 16.56
N PRO A 237 4.54 20.37 15.48
CA PRO A 237 5.88 20.85 15.11
C PRO A 237 6.46 21.73 16.22
N GLY A 238 7.72 21.47 16.63
CA GLY A 238 8.49 22.38 17.49
C GLY A 238 8.42 22.18 19.02
N ARG A 239 8.06 20.99 19.51
CA ARG A 239 8.22 20.61 20.94
C ARG A 239 8.88 19.25 21.12
#